data_AF-K1T2T5-F1
#
_entry.id   AF-K1T2T5-F1
#
_cell.length_a   1.000
_cell.length_b   1.000
_cell.length_c   1.000
_cell.angle_alpha   90.00
_cell.angle_beta   90.00
_cell.angle_gamma   90.00
#
_symmetry.space_group_name_H-M   'P 1'
#
loop_
_entity.id
_entity.type
_entity.pdbx_description
1 polymer ?
#
loop_
_entity_poly.entity_id
_entity_poly.type
_entity_poly.pdbx_seq_one_letter_code
_entity_poly.pdbx_strand_id
1 'polypeptide(L)' 'NETRNVIITSVMLTMGLGGAVLSSGSFAISGIGLSAVIGVVLNLVLPKTKKKEA' A
#
# COMPACT_ATOMS: atom_id res chain seq x y z
N ASN A 1 0.38 10.11 16.13
CA ASN A 1 0.31 9.94 14.66
C ASN A 1 0.91 8.58 14.34
N GLU A 2 0.08 7.62 13.96
CA GLU A 2 0.54 6.24 13.67
C GLU A 2 1.33 6.25 12.36
N THR A 3 2.67 6.24 12.44
CA THR A 3 3.59 6.24 11.29
C THR A 3 3.21 5.19 10.24
N ARG A 4 2.68 4.05 10.67
CA ARG A 4 2.17 2.96 9.82
C ARG A 4 1.08 3.46 8.86
N ASN A 5 0.09 4.20 9.36
CA ASN A 5 -1.02 4.63 8.51
C ASN A 5 -0.52 5.62 7.46
N VAL A 6 0.36 6.55 7.83
CA VAL A 6 0.97 7.50 6.90
C VAL A 6 1.78 6.79 5.80
N ILE A 7 2.56 5.77 6.14
CA ILE A 7 3.33 4.99 5.17
C ILE A 7 2.37 4.29 4.18
N ILE A 8 1.33 3.63 4.69
CA ILE A 8 0.36 2.92 3.85
C ILE A 8 -0.33 3.91 2.88
N THR A 9 -0.81 5.06 3.38
CA THR A 9 -1.50 6.05 2.54
C THR A 9 -0.56 6.70 1.52
N SER A 10 0.69 6.97 1.88
CA SER A 10 1.69 7.54 0.96
C SER A 10 1.97 6.60 -0.22
N VAL A 11 2.18 5.31 0.05
CA VAL A 11 2.47 4.32 -0.99
C VAL A 11 1.24 4.09 -1.87
N MET A 12 0.05 3.98 -1.27
CA MET A 12 -1.20 3.90 -2.04
C MET A 12 -1.39 5.11 -2.95
N LEU A 13 -1.12 6.32 -2.45
CA LEU A 13 -1.26 7.56 -3.22
C LEU A 13 -0.27 7.61 -4.38
N THR A 14 1.00 7.30 -4.13
CA THR A 14 2.04 7.28 -5.17
C THR A 14 1.75 6.26 -6.26
N MET A 15 1.29 5.05 -5.90
CA MET A 15 0.99 4.03 -6.90
C MET A 15 -0.34 4.29 -7.63
N GLY A 16 -1.36 4.78 -6.93
CA GLY A 16 -2.70 5.02 -7.47
C GLY A 16 -2.78 6.27 -8.36
N LEU A 17 -2.25 7.40 -7.89
CA LEU A 17 -2.20 8.65 -8.67
C LEU A 17 -1.00 8.68 -9.63
N GLY A 18 0.13 8.06 -9.27
CA GLY A 18 1.30 7.98 -10.14
C GLY A 18 1.13 7.04 -11.34
N GLY A 19 -0.05 6.42 -11.49
CA GLY A 19 -0.38 5.61 -12.66
C GLY A 19 0.43 4.33 -12.75
N ALA A 20 0.82 3.74 -11.61
CA ALA A 20 1.57 2.49 -11.64
C ALA A 20 0.72 1.37 -12.27
N VAL A 21 1.36 0.60 -13.14
CA VAL A 21 0.74 -0.51 -13.87
C VAL A 21 1.54 -1.77 -13.59
N LEU A 22 0.87 -2.77 -13.02
CA LEU A 22 1.41 -4.10 -12.88
C LEU A 22 0.77 -4.97 -13.97
N SER A 23 1.60 -5.41 -14.91
CA SER A 23 1.17 -6.32 -15.98
C SER A 23 1.86 -7.67 -15.80
N SER A 24 1.06 -8.74 -15.77
CA SER A 24 1.53 -10.12 -15.76
C SER A 24 0.80 -10.88 -16.87
N GLY A 25 1.49 -11.08 -17.99
CA GLY A 25 0.95 -11.78 -19.16
C GLY A 25 -0.32 -11.12 -19.70
N SER A 26 -1.46 -11.80 -19.51
CA SER A 26 -2.78 -11.34 -19.96
C SER A 26 -3.51 -10.44 -18.96
N PHE A 27 -2.94 -10.21 -17.77
CA PHE A 27 -3.60 -9.48 -16.69
C PHE A 27 -2.86 -8.18 -16.39
N ALA A 28 -3.50 -7.05 -16.62
CA ALA A 28 -2.98 -5.74 -16.31
C ALA A 28 -3.86 -5.06 -15.25
N ILE A 29 -3.26 -4.72 -14.11
CA ILE A 29 -3.89 -3.94 -13.06
C ILE A 29 -3.15 -2.62 -12.94
N SER A 30 -3.90 -1.52 -13.02
CA SER A 30 -3.36 -0.17 -13.02
C SER A 30 -4.14 0.77 -12.12
N GLY A 31 -3.44 1.77 -11.59
CA GLY A 31 -4.03 2.84 -10.78
C GLY A 31 -4.68 2.34 -9.48
N ILE A 32 -5.98 2.61 -9.32
CA ILE A 32 -6.73 2.38 -8.06
C ILE A 32 -6.77 0.89 -7.69
N GLY A 33 -6.91 0.00 -8.67
CA GLY A 33 -6.91 -1.45 -8.43
C GLY A 33 -5.57 -1.95 -7.88
N LEU A 34 -4.46 -1.44 -8.41
CA LEU A 34 -3.12 -1.77 -7.93
C LEU A 34 -2.89 -1.26 -6.50
N SER A 35 -3.35 -0.03 -6.26
CA SER A 35 -3.22 0.65 -4.98
C SER A 35 -3.95 -0.10 -3.85
N ALA A 36 -5.15 -0.64 -4.13
CA ALA A 36 -5.91 -1.44 -3.17
C ALA A 36 -5.16 -2.73 -2.78
N VAL A 37 -4.58 -3.44 -3.76
CA VAL A 37 -3.80 -4.66 -3.49
C VAL A 37 -2.58 -4.34 -2.63
N ILE A 38 -1.83 -3.30 -2.99
CA ILE A 38 -0.66 -2.83 -2.23
C ILE A 38 -1.07 -2.43 -0.80
N GLY A 39 -2.17 -1.70 -0.64
CA GLY A 39 -2.70 -1.30 0.67
C GLY A 39 -3.04 -2.48 1.56
N VAL A 40 -3.68 -3.52 1.01
CA VAL A 40 -3.98 -4.76 1.74
C VAL A 40 -2.70 -5.51 2.11
N VAL A 41 -1.76 -5.65 1.18
CA VAL A 41 -0.47 -6.33 1.41
C VAL A 41 0.34 -5.60 2.48
N LEU A 42 0.48 -4.28 2.40
CA LEU A 42 1.17 -3.49 3.42
C LEU A 42 0.43 -3.53 4.76
N ASN A 43 -0.90 -3.55 4.78
CA ASN A 43 -1.65 -3.69 6.01
C ASN A 43 -1.36 -5.04 6.70
N LEU A 44 -1.09 -6.10 5.96
CA LEU A 44 -0.75 -7.42 6.52
C LEU A 44 0.74 -7.55 6.88
N VAL A 45 1.64 -6.98 6.06
CA VAL A 45 3.09 -7.12 6.23
C VAL A 45 3.65 -6.11 7.23
N LEU A 46 3.13 -4.88 7.31
CA LEU A 46 3.66 -3.91 8.28
C LEU A 46 3.25 -4.34 9.70
N PRO A 47 4.23 -4.70 10.56
CA PRO A 47 3.94 -5.01 11.95
C PRO A 47 3.31 -3.79 12.59
N LYS A 48 2.21 -4.01 13.32
CA LYS A 48 1.65 -2.95 14.17
C LYS A 48 2.77 -2.54 15.12
N THR A 49 3.17 -1.27 15.09
CA THR A 49 4.03 -0.70 16.13
C THR A 49 3.39 -1.11 17.45
N LYS A 50 4.01 -2.08 18.13
CA LYS A 50 3.71 -2.28 19.53
C LYS A 50 4.22 -0.99 20.14
N LYS A 51 3.30 -0.11 20.54
CA LYS A 51 3.61 0.93 21.49
C LYS A 51 4.37 0.21 22.60
N LYS A 52 5.67 0.47 22.67
CA LYS A 52 6.51 -0.03 23.75
C LYS A 52 5.94 0.70 24.96
N GLU A 53 5.02 0.04 25.66
CA GLU A 53 4.64 0.41 27.01
C GLU A 53 5.92 0.24 27.82
N ALA A 54 6.60 1.37 28.00
CA ALA A 54 7.66 1.55 28.98
C ALA A 54 7.02 2.17 30.22
#